data_AF-A0A959C4R5-F1
#
_entry.id   AF-A0A959C4R5-F1
#
_cell.length_a   1.000
_cell.length_b   1.000
_cell.length_c   1.000
_cell.angle_alpha   90.00
_cell.angle_beta   90.00
_cell.angle_gamma   90.00
#
_symmetry.space_group_name_H-M   'P 1'
#
loop_
_entity.id
_entity.type
_entity.pdbx_description
1 polymer ?
#
loop_
_entity_poly.entity_id
_entity_poly.type
_entity_poly.pdbx_seq_one_letter_code
_entity_poly.pdbx_strand_id
1 'polypeptide(L)'
;MARSASSGKKSTKKPKKKTRVSYHRRPQDMQLDLWQLNLRKQFGEENEFRVMNNGTHPVFSEFSVWNPATSNSYRVEICTALPKRGLPPENTLTSIGNTCSCQDFKTNRLGLCKHISAVLQRVGKQRGAKKLLAAGHRPATARVYVDYRQGPRVRLYVGAEQEKQMKAWAAGWFDREGFLSERGFAHFETVLEEARGIQPELQCHADALDLIAERRESLRRKALLQRLLPEGPDSRYFDDLLKVRLFPYQKRGVWFAVHAGRCLLADEMGLGKTIQAIGAAELLRRELGIQKVLVVCPTSLKYQWKTEIEKFTDAPVHVVEG
;
A
#
# COMPACT_ATOMS: atom_id res chain seq x y z
N MET A 1 -61.59 -55.17 0.46
CA MET A 1 -60.91 -54.00 1.07
C MET A 1 -59.45 -54.01 0.64
N ALA A 2 -59.08 -53.24 -0.39
CA ALA A 2 -57.70 -53.03 -0.79
C ALA A 2 -57.33 -51.57 -0.49
N ARG A 3 -56.45 -51.34 0.49
CA ARG A 3 -55.93 -50.00 0.82
C ARG A 3 -54.65 -49.74 0.03
N SER A 4 -54.70 -48.72 -0.81
CA SER A 4 -53.58 -48.13 -1.54
C SER A 4 -52.53 -47.55 -0.58
N ALA A 5 -51.28 -47.99 -0.72
CA ALA A 5 -50.12 -47.34 -0.10
C ALA A 5 -49.52 -46.34 -1.08
N SER A 6 -49.76 -45.04 -0.86
CA SER A 6 -49.11 -43.96 -1.61
C SER A 6 -47.67 -43.77 -1.13
N SER A 7 -46.69 -44.12 -1.96
CA SER A 7 -45.28 -43.83 -1.69
C SER A 7 -44.98 -42.34 -1.98
N GLY A 8 -44.82 -41.56 -0.90
CA GLY A 8 -44.38 -40.16 -0.99
C GLY A 8 -42.95 -40.06 -1.53
N LYS A 9 -42.79 -39.62 -2.78
CA LYS A 9 -41.50 -39.23 -3.36
C LYS A 9 -40.92 -38.04 -2.58
N LYS A 10 -39.87 -38.27 -1.78
CA LYS A 10 -39.02 -37.21 -1.23
C LYS A 10 -38.35 -36.47 -2.40
N SER A 11 -38.73 -35.20 -2.61
CA SER A 11 -38.08 -34.37 -3.62
C SER A 11 -36.67 -33.99 -3.17
N THR A 12 -35.67 -34.49 -3.88
CA THR A 12 -34.28 -34.07 -3.72
C THR A 12 -34.15 -32.66 -4.31
N LYS A 13 -34.02 -31.64 -3.45
CA LYS A 13 -33.71 -30.27 -3.87
C LYS A 13 -32.40 -30.28 -4.67
N LYS A 14 -32.48 -30.05 -5.98
CA LYS A 14 -31.31 -29.80 -6.84
C LYS A 14 -30.47 -28.66 -6.25
N PRO A 15 -29.13 -28.77 -6.20
CA PRO A 15 -28.27 -27.69 -5.74
C PRO A 15 -28.46 -26.48 -6.66
N LYS A 16 -28.69 -25.29 -6.08
CA LYS A 16 -28.81 -24.03 -6.83
C LYS A 16 -27.51 -23.82 -7.64
N LYS A 17 -27.63 -23.72 -8.97
CA LYS A 17 -26.51 -23.40 -9.87
C LYS A 17 -25.86 -22.09 -9.39
N LYS A 18 -24.54 -22.12 -9.13
CA LYS A 18 -23.78 -20.92 -8.81
C LYS A 18 -23.82 -19.97 -10.01
N THR A 19 -24.26 -18.73 -9.79
CA THR A 19 -24.35 -17.71 -10.83
C THR A 19 -22.94 -17.23 -11.18
N ARG A 20 -22.38 -17.74 -12.28
CA ARG A 20 -21.11 -17.25 -12.84
C ARG A 20 -21.31 -15.90 -13.51
N VAL A 21 -20.33 -15.02 -13.39
CA VAL A 21 -20.26 -13.75 -14.13
C VAL A 21 -19.26 -13.88 -15.28
N SER A 22 -19.53 -13.18 -16.40
CA SER A 22 -18.64 -13.18 -17.55
C SER A 22 -17.34 -12.44 -17.23
N TYR A 23 -16.19 -13.02 -17.62
CA TYR A 23 -14.86 -12.38 -17.50
C TYR A 23 -14.67 -11.20 -18.45
N HIS A 24 -15.36 -11.21 -19.60
CA HIS A 24 -15.11 -10.25 -20.69
C HIS A 24 -16.18 -9.17 -20.79
N ARG A 25 -17.41 -9.45 -20.33
CA ARG A 25 -18.53 -8.52 -20.48
C ARG A 25 -19.23 -8.31 -19.14
N ARG A 26 -19.26 -7.07 -18.69
CA ARG A 26 -20.07 -6.63 -17.54
C ARG A 26 -21.56 -6.80 -17.86
N PRO A 27 -22.36 -7.45 -17.00
CA PRO A 27 -23.82 -7.46 -17.12
C PRO A 27 -24.40 -6.04 -17.06
N GLN A 28 -25.42 -5.74 -17.86
CA GLN A 28 -26.01 -4.39 -17.96
C GLN A 28 -26.61 -3.91 -16.63
N ASP A 29 -27.13 -4.83 -15.84
CA ASP A 29 -27.80 -4.62 -14.54
C ASP A 29 -26.84 -4.62 -13.34
N MET A 30 -25.53 -4.73 -13.56
CA MET A 30 -24.54 -4.86 -12.49
C MET A 30 -23.54 -3.71 -12.48
N GLN A 31 -23.40 -3.03 -11.34
CA GLN A 31 -22.35 -2.01 -11.15
C GLN A 31 -20.94 -2.58 -11.35
N LEU A 32 -20.01 -1.73 -11.79
CA LEU A 32 -18.64 -2.12 -12.11
C LEU A 32 -17.94 -2.80 -10.94
N ASP A 33 -17.96 -2.18 -9.75
CA ASP A 33 -17.27 -2.70 -8.57
C ASP A 33 -17.86 -4.03 -8.11
N LEU A 34 -19.18 -4.19 -8.20
CA LEU A 34 -19.85 -5.45 -7.88
C LEU A 34 -19.47 -6.56 -8.87
N TRP A 35 -19.37 -6.26 -10.16
CA TRP A 35 -18.90 -7.20 -11.18
C TRP A 35 -17.44 -7.60 -10.94
N GLN A 36 -16.56 -6.64 -10.68
CA GLN A 36 -15.15 -6.86 -10.38
C GLN A 36 -14.93 -7.66 -9.09
N LEU A 37 -15.76 -7.43 -8.07
CA LEU A 37 -15.78 -8.22 -6.84
C LEU A 37 -16.22 -9.66 -7.10
N ASN A 38 -17.27 -9.86 -7.91
CA ASN A 38 -17.75 -11.19 -8.27
C ASN A 38 -16.74 -11.98 -9.11
N LEU A 39 -16.00 -11.32 -10.01
CA LEU A 39 -14.91 -11.94 -10.77
C LEU A 39 -13.82 -12.49 -9.85
N ARG A 40 -13.42 -11.74 -8.82
CA ARG A 40 -12.41 -12.19 -7.84
C ARG A 40 -12.91 -13.32 -6.97
N LYS A 41 -14.20 -13.28 -6.60
CA LYS A 41 -14.87 -14.39 -5.92
C LYS A 41 -14.77 -15.65 -6.79
N GLN A 42 -15.26 -15.57 -8.02
CA GLN A 42 -15.26 -16.67 -8.98
C GLN A 42 -13.85 -17.20 -9.25
N PHE A 43 -12.87 -16.33 -9.51
CA PHE A 43 -11.49 -16.73 -9.76
C PHE A 43 -10.90 -17.49 -8.56
N GLY A 44 -11.13 -17.00 -7.34
CA GLY A 44 -10.67 -17.66 -6.11
C GLY A 44 -11.32 -19.02 -5.87
N GLU A 45 -12.52 -19.26 -6.41
CA GLU A 45 -13.20 -20.56 -6.34
C GLU A 45 -12.77 -21.53 -7.45
N GLU A 46 -12.39 -21.00 -8.63
CA GLU A 46 -12.09 -21.79 -9.83
C GLU A 46 -10.62 -22.20 -9.95
N ASN A 47 -9.72 -21.44 -9.32
CA ASN A 47 -8.28 -21.69 -9.40
C ASN A 47 -7.77 -22.37 -8.14
N GLU A 48 -6.81 -23.26 -8.33
CA GLU A 48 -6.21 -24.00 -7.22
C GLU A 48 -5.14 -23.14 -6.53
N PHE A 49 -5.41 -22.72 -5.30
CA PHE A 49 -4.45 -22.05 -4.42
C PHE A 49 -4.09 -22.97 -3.26
N ARG A 50 -2.81 -23.07 -2.93
CA ARG A 50 -2.38 -23.74 -1.69
C ARG A 50 -2.43 -22.73 -0.55
N VAL A 51 -3.31 -22.97 0.42
CA VAL A 51 -3.54 -22.10 1.58
C VAL A 51 -2.98 -22.78 2.83
N MET A 52 -2.02 -22.12 3.48
CA MET A 52 -1.42 -22.54 4.74
C MET A 52 -1.81 -21.54 5.83
N ASN A 53 -2.25 -22.03 6.99
CA ASN A 53 -2.51 -21.20 8.16
C ASN A 53 -1.22 -21.06 8.98
N ASN A 54 -0.77 -19.82 9.22
CA ASN A 54 0.47 -19.55 9.95
C ASN A 54 0.23 -19.23 11.42
N GLY A 55 -1.02 -19.04 11.83
CA GLY A 55 -1.40 -18.73 13.21
C GLY A 55 -2.16 -19.86 13.89
N THR A 56 -2.54 -19.61 15.15
CA THR A 56 -3.18 -20.61 16.02
C THR A 56 -4.69 -20.69 15.85
N HIS A 57 -5.33 -19.58 15.45
CA HIS A 57 -6.78 -19.55 15.31
C HIS A 57 -7.19 -20.11 13.92
N PRO A 58 -8.24 -20.95 13.84
CA PRO A 58 -8.56 -21.69 12.61
C PRO A 58 -9.18 -20.84 11.48
N VAL A 59 -9.69 -19.65 11.81
CA VAL A 59 -10.40 -18.74 10.89
C VAL A 59 -9.74 -17.37 10.82
N PHE A 60 -9.73 -16.63 11.93
CA PHE A 60 -9.08 -15.33 12.06
C PHE A 60 -7.59 -15.46 12.29
N SER A 61 -6.84 -15.53 11.20
CA SER A 61 -5.41 -15.79 11.23
C SER A 61 -4.71 -15.14 10.04
N GLU A 62 -3.38 -15.20 10.08
CA GLU A 62 -2.53 -14.95 8.94
C GLU A 62 -2.37 -16.26 8.14
N PHE A 63 -2.53 -16.16 6.82
CA PHE A 63 -2.41 -17.26 5.89
C PHE A 63 -1.37 -16.96 4.81
N SER A 64 -0.60 -17.97 4.44
CA SER A 64 0.20 -17.97 3.20
C SER A 64 -0.61 -18.60 2.07
N VAL A 65 -0.75 -17.88 0.97
CA VAL A 65 -1.48 -18.31 -0.23
C VAL A 65 -0.50 -18.40 -1.39
N TRP A 66 -0.16 -19.63 -1.78
CA TRP A 66 0.71 -19.91 -2.91
C TRP A 66 -0.10 -20.14 -4.19
N ASN A 67 0.31 -19.50 -5.28
CA ASN A 67 -0.28 -19.65 -6.60
C ASN A 67 0.61 -20.53 -7.50
N PRO A 68 0.21 -21.78 -7.78
CA PRO A 68 0.99 -22.71 -8.60
C PRO A 68 1.30 -22.19 -10.01
N ALA A 69 0.40 -21.40 -10.60
CA ALA A 69 0.56 -20.90 -11.96
C ALA A 69 1.65 -19.83 -12.10
N THR A 70 2.00 -19.14 -11.02
CA THR A 70 2.98 -18.04 -11.03
C THR A 70 4.17 -18.28 -10.10
N SER A 71 4.15 -19.37 -9.33
CA SER A 71 5.09 -19.66 -8.23
C SER A 71 5.17 -18.61 -7.11
N ASN A 72 4.36 -17.54 -7.16
CA ASN A 72 4.31 -16.49 -6.15
C ASN A 72 3.52 -16.92 -4.90
N SER A 73 3.92 -16.38 -3.74
CA SER A 73 3.23 -16.53 -2.46
C SER A 73 2.79 -15.16 -1.93
N TYR A 74 1.60 -15.12 -1.34
CA TYR A 74 1.01 -13.90 -0.79
C TYR A 74 0.56 -14.13 0.66
N ARG A 75 0.75 -13.10 1.49
CA ARG A 75 0.22 -13.07 2.85
C ARG A 75 -1.21 -12.56 2.81
N VAL A 76 -2.10 -13.23 3.52
CA VAL A 76 -3.52 -12.88 3.63
C VAL A 76 -3.92 -12.92 5.09
N GLU A 77 -4.58 -11.87 5.56
CA GLU A 77 -5.16 -11.85 6.90
C GLU A 77 -6.69 -11.75 6.83
N ILE A 78 -7.37 -12.60 7.59
CA ILE A 78 -8.83 -12.65 7.64
C ILE A 78 -9.33 -12.12 8.98
N CYS A 79 -10.13 -11.04 8.93
CA CYS A 79 -10.79 -10.44 10.09
C CYS A 79 -12.32 -10.50 10.00
N THR A 80 -12.90 -10.64 8.80
CA THR A 80 -14.35 -10.57 8.62
C THR A 80 -14.86 -11.38 7.44
N ALA A 81 -16.15 -11.75 7.49
CA ALA A 81 -16.86 -12.28 6.33
C ALA A 81 -16.93 -11.26 5.19
N LEU A 82 -17.09 -11.74 3.96
CA LEU A 82 -17.59 -10.91 2.88
C LEU A 82 -19.10 -10.76 3.01
N PRO A 83 -19.65 -9.56 2.74
CA PRO A 83 -21.09 -9.37 2.71
C PRO A 83 -21.72 -10.19 1.59
N LYS A 84 -22.96 -10.62 1.82
CA LYS A 84 -23.74 -11.39 0.84
C LYS A 84 -24.05 -10.58 -0.42
N ARG A 85 -24.21 -9.26 -0.28
CA ARG A 85 -24.46 -8.28 -1.35
C ARG A 85 -23.65 -7.01 -1.08
N GLY A 86 -23.23 -6.34 -2.13
CA GLY A 86 -22.46 -5.09 -2.03
C GLY A 86 -20.96 -5.30 -1.77
N LEU A 87 -20.28 -4.18 -1.56
CA LEU A 87 -18.85 -4.12 -1.23
C LEU A 87 -18.61 -4.44 0.25
N PRO A 88 -17.41 -4.92 0.62
CA PRO A 88 -17.02 -5.08 2.02
C PRO A 88 -17.25 -3.78 2.80
N PRO A 89 -17.75 -3.84 4.05
CA PRO A 89 -17.99 -2.64 4.85
C PRO A 89 -16.70 -1.87 5.03
N GLU A 90 -16.78 -0.55 5.04
CA GLU A 90 -15.62 0.31 5.26
C GLU A 90 -14.93 -0.02 6.57
N ASN A 91 -13.60 0.15 6.60
CA ASN A 91 -12.88 0.07 7.85
C ASN A 91 -13.28 1.28 8.71
N THR A 92 -13.20 1.14 10.02
CA THR A 92 -13.35 2.22 11.00
C THR A 92 -12.22 2.11 12.01
N LEU A 93 -12.15 3.07 12.95
CA LEU A 93 -11.16 3.02 14.03
C LEU A 93 -11.23 1.72 14.85
N THR A 94 -12.38 1.03 14.87
CA THR A 94 -12.60 -0.20 15.67
C THR A 94 -13.03 -1.40 14.83
N SER A 95 -13.01 -1.28 13.50
CA SER A 95 -13.40 -2.31 12.54
C SER A 95 -12.37 -2.41 11.42
N ILE A 96 -11.77 -3.60 11.25
CA ILE A 96 -10.77 -3.87 10.23
C ILE A 96 -11.23 -4.97 9.28
N GLY A 97 -11.02 -4.73 7.99
CA GLY A 97 -11.30 -5.68 6.92
C GLY A 97 -10.20 -6.72 6.74
N ASN A 98 -10.39 -7.58 5.76
CA ASN A 98 -9.36 -8.54 5.35
C ASN A 98 -8.23 -7.82 4.60
N THR A 99 -6.99 -8.29 4.74
CA THR A 99 -5.81 -7.71 4.07
C THR A 99 -5.10 -8.74 3.21
N CYS A 100 -4.40 -8.28 2.17
CA CYS A 100 -3.56 -9.14 1.34
C CYS A 100 -2.35 -8.38 0.80
N SER A 101 -1.20 -9.04 0.75
CA SER A 101 0.03 -8.44 0.22
C SER A 101 0.09 -8.35 -1.31
N CYS A 102 -0.89 -8.90 -2.04
CA CYS A 102 -0.84 -8.94 -3.50
C CYS A 102 -1.16 -7.59 -4.16
N GLN A 103 -0.55 -7.32 -5.32
CA GLN A 103 -0.73 -6.05 -6.02
C GLN A 103 -2.19 -5.76 -6.40
N ASP A 104 -2.96 -6.78 -6.79
CA ASP A 104 -4.40 -6.62 -7.08
C ASP A 104 -5.15 -5.99 -5.90
N PHE A 105 -4.90 -6.44 -4.66
CA PHE A 105 -5.55 -5.89 -3.48
C PHE A 105 -5.18 -4.42 -3.25
N LYS A 106 -3.90 -4.07 -3.47
CA LYS A 106 -3.37 -2.72 -3.27
C LYS A 106 -3.91 -1.72 -4.28
N THR A 107 -4.35 -2.16 -5.46
CA THR A 107 -4.76 -1.25 -6.55
C THR A 107 -6.25 -1.28 -6.87
N ASN A 108 -6.97 -2.37 -6.57
CA ASN A 108 -8.35 -2.53 -7.02
C ASN A 108 -9.40 -1.75 -6.22
N ARG A 109 -9.08 -1.28 -5.01
CA ARG A 109 -9.97 -0.50 -4.12
C ARG A 109 -11.23 -1.23 -3.60
N LEU A 110 -11.38 -2.53 -3.85
CA LEU A 110 -12.58 -3.30 -3.49
C LEU A 110 -12.55 -3.90 -2.09
N GLY A 111 -11.39 -3.87 -1.40
CA GLY A 111 -11.20 -4.61 -0.15
C GLY A 111 -11.26 -6.13 -0.32
N LEU A 112 -11.07 -6.64 -1.55
CA LEU A 112 -11.07 -8.05 -1.88
C LEU A 112 -10.10 -8.33 -3.03
N CYS A 113 -9.38 -9.44 -2.95
CA CYS A 113 -8.66 -10.03 -4.08
C CYS A 113 -9.00 -11.53 -4.21
N LYS A 114 -8.53 -12.17 -5.27
CA LYS A 114 -8.69 -13.61 -5.47
C LYS A 114 -8.12 -14.46 -4.33
N HIS A 115 -7.03 -14.02 -3.69
CA HIS A 115 -6.40 -14.75 -2.57
C HIS A 115 -7.25 -14.71 -1.30
N ILE A 116 -7.77 -13.53 -0.92
CA ILE A 116 -8.73 -13.41 0.20
C ILE A 116 -9.95 -14.30 -0.05
N SER A 117 -10.47 -14.32 -1.29
CA SER A 117 -11.59 -15.20 -1.66
C SER A 117 -11.25 -16.68 -1.45
N ALA A 118 -10.08 -17.12 -1.93
CA ALA A 118 -9.63 -18.51 -1.78
C ALA A 118 -9.49 -18.91 -0.30
N VAL A 119 -8.92 -18.04 0.54
CA VAL A 119 -8.81 -18.29 1.99
C VAL A 119 -10.19 -18.39 2.63
N LEU A 120 -11.08 -17.41 2.40
CA LEU A 120 -12.44 -17.42 2.94
C LEU A 120 -13.24 -18.66 2.54
N GLN A 121 -13.07 -19.13 1.30
CA GLN A 121 -13.69 -20.37 0.83
C GLN A 121 -13.13 -21.60 1.58
N ARG A 122 -11.81 -21.65 1.83
CA ARG A 122 -11.15 -22.75 2.55
C ARG A 122 -11.55 -22.80 4.01
N VAL A 123 -11.51 -21.66 4.73
CA VAL A 123 -11.87 -21.59 6.15
C VAL A 123 -13.38 -21.75 6.36
N GLY A 124 -14.20 -21.23 5.44
CA GLY A 124 -15.66 -21.33 5.50
C GLY A 124 -16.23 -22.75 5.40
N LYS A 125 -15.42 -23.75 5.02
CA LYS A 125 -15.76 -25.19 5.04
C LYS A 125 -15.66 -25.81 6.43
N GLN A 126 -14.93 -25.18 7.35
CA GLN A 126 -14.75 -25.70 8.71
C GLN A 126 -16.03 -25.54 9.53
N ARG A 127 -16.25 -26.45 10.49
CA ARG A 127 -17.42 -26.40 11.40
C ARG A 127 -17.38 -25.11 12.23
N GLY A 128 -18.48 -24.37 12.25
CA GLY A 128 -18.61 -23.12 13.02
C GLY A 128 -18.02 -21.86 12.38
N ALA A 129 -17.16 -21.99 11.35
CA ALA A 129 -16.46 -20.85 10.75
C ALA A 129 -17.39 -19.76 10.20
N LYS A 130 -18.52 -20.14 9.58
CA LYS A 130 -19.50 -19.17 9.05
C LYS A 130 -20.10 -18.28 10.15
N LYS A 131 -20.35 -18.84 11.34
CA LYS A 131 -20.87 -18.09 12.48
C LYS A 131 -19.80 -17.14 13.02
N LEU A 132 -18.56 -17.61 13.13
CA LEU A 132 -17.41 -16.79 13.54
C LEU A 132 -17.20 -15.63 12.57
N LEU A 133 -17.03 -15.90 11.27
CA LEU A 133 -16.83 -14.88 10.24
C LEU A 133 -17.94 -13.82 10.23
N ALA A 134 -19.19 -14.23 10.45
CA ALA A 134 -20.33 -13.30 10.51
C ALA A 134 -20.33 -12.43 11.77
N ALA A 135 -19.82 -12.93 12.90
CA ALA A 135 -19.61 -12.13 14.10
C ALA A 135 -18.46 -11.13 13.93
N GLY A 136 -17.51 -11.44 13.03
CA GLY A 136 -16.30 -10.66 12.82
C GLY A 136 -15.27 -10.89 13.93
N HIS A 137 -14.04 -10.47 13.65
CA HIS A 137 -12.96 -10.48 14.62
C HIS A 137 -12.59 -9.06 15.00
N ARG A 138 -12.40 -8.84 16.30
CA ARG A 138 -11.75 -7.65 16.82
C ARG A 138 -10.40 -8.08 17.39
N PRO A 139 -9.29 -7.93 16.65
CA PRO A 139 -7.96 -8.16 17.19
C PRO A 139 -7.76 -7.41 18.51
N ALA A 140 -7.06 -8.04 19.45
CA ALA A 140 -6.74 -7.44 20.75
C ALA A 140 -5.79 -6.25 20.58
N THR A 141 -4.81 -6.39 19.69
CA THR A 141 -3.75 -5.41 19.44
C THR A 141 -4.14 -4.39 18.37
N ALA A 142 -3.73 -3.15 18.60
CA ALA A 142 -3.85 -2.06 17.65
C ALA A 142 -2.87 -2.24 16.49
N ARG A 143 -3.23 -1.66 15.35
CA ARG A 143 -2.49 -1.82 14.10
C ARG A 143 -2.41 -0.54 13.31
N VAL A 144 -1.23 -0.22 12.83
CA VAL A 144 -0.99 0.80 11.81
C VAL A 144 -0.80 0.09 10.47
N TYR A 145 -1.70 0.32 9.53
CA TYR A 145 -1.75 -0.38 8.25
C TYR A 145 -2.14 0.56 7.11
N VAL A 146 -2.00 0.12 5.85
CA VAL A 146 -2.48 0.88 4.70
C VAL A 146 -3.90 0.45 4.35
N ASP A 147 -4.84 1.38 4.39
CA ASP A 147 -6.14 1.23 3.74
C ASP A 147 -6.00 1.63 2.28
N TYR A 148 -6.34 0.71 1.36
CA TYR A 148 -6.20 0.92 -0.09
C TYR A 148 -7.50 1.32 -0.78
N ARG A 149 -8.64 1.34 -0.07
CA ARG A 149 -9.97 1.51 -0.69
C ARG A 149 -10.18 2.91 -1.26
N GLN A 150 -9.66 3.93 -0.59
CA GLN A 150 -9.72 5.32 -1.06
C GLN A 150 -8.38 5.78 -1.65
N GLY A 151 -7.57 4.84 -2.14
CA GLY A 151 -6.14 5.05 -2.39
C GLY A 151 -5.32 4.76 -1.13
N PRO A 152 -3.99 4.59 -1.26
CA PRO A 152 -3.13 4.19 -0.14
C PRO A 152 -3.09 5.29 0.92
N ARG A 153 -3.72 5.04 2.07
CA ARG A 153 -3.70 5.94 3.25
C ARG A 153 -3.35 5.13 4.49
N VAL A 154 -2.45 5.66 5.31
CA VAL A 154 -2.11 5.04 6.60
C VAL A 154 -3.28 5.23 7.57
N ARG A 155 -3.70 4.12 8.18
CA ARG A 155 -4.85 4.04 9.07
C ARG A 155 -4.50 3.31 10.36
N LEU A 156 -5.13 3.72 11.45
CA LEU A 156 -5.11 3.03 12.72
C LEU A 156 -6.35 2.15 12.87
N TYR A 157 -6.13 0.90 13.27
CA TYR A 157 -7.12 0.08 13.95
C TYR A 157 -6.81 0.09 15.45
N VAL A 158 -7.78 0.47 16.27
CA VAL A 158 -7.72 0.36 17.72
C VAL A 158 -8.22 -1.03 18.11
N GLY A 159 -7.32 -1.80 18.72
CA GLY A 159 -7.61 -3.13 19.25
C GLY A 159 -8.58 -3.10 20.42
N ALA A 160 -9.08 -4.27 20.80
CA ALA A 160 -10.02 -4.42 21.90
C ALA A 160 -9.36 -4.15 23.28
N GLU A 161 -8.05 -4.33 23.39
CA GLU A 161 -7.31 -4.03 24.62
C GLU A 161 -6.92 -2.55 24.67
N GLN A 162 -7.01 -1.95 25.87
CA GLN A 162 -6.75 -0.53 26.13
C GLN A 162 -7.48 0.43 25.16
N GLU A 163 -8.65 0.02 24.65
CA GLU A 163 -9.39 0.73 23.59
C GLU A 163 -9.66 2.20 23.94
N LYS A 164 -9.98 2.51 25.20
CA LYS A 164 -10.25 3.89 25.65
C LYS A 164 -9.00 4.76 25.60
N GLN A 165 -7.88 4.26 26.11
CA GLN A 165 -6.59 4.96 26.08
C GLN A 165 -6.12 5.16 24.65
N MET A 166 -6.18 4.11 23.82
CA MET A 166 -5.78 4.17 22.41
C MET A 166 -6.64 5.14 21.60
N LYS A 167 -7.96 5.21 21.84
CA LYS A 167 -8.81 6.21 21.19
C LYS A 167 -8.48 7.64 21.60
N ALA A 168 -8.22 7.87 22.89
CA ALA A 168 -7.85 9.19 23.39
C ALA A 168 -6.50 9.65 22.79
N TRP A 169 -5.52 8.76 22.74
CA TRP A 169 -4.23 8.99 22.08
C TRP A 169 -4.38 9.24 20.57
N ALA A 170 -5.19 8.41 19.89
CA ALA A 170 -5.39 8.52 18.44
C ALA A 170 -5.91 9.90 18.00
N ALA A 171 -6.72 10.57 18.83
CA ALA A 171 -7.24 11.90 18.52
C ALA A 171 -6.16 12.99 18.36
N GLY A 172 -4.94 12.77 18.88
CA GLY A 172 -3.79 13.68 18.71
C GLY A 172 -3.06 13.51 17.38
N TRP A 173 -3.19 12.35 16.74
CA TRP A 173 -2.33 11.94 15.61
C TRP A 173 -3.09 11.50 14.36
N PHE A 174 -4.32 11.02 14.52
CA PHE A 174 -5.19 10.52 13.47
C PHE A 174 -6.46 11.38 13.37
N ASP A 175 -7.02 11.46 12.17
CA ASP A 175 -8.31 12.12 11.95
C ASP A 175 -9.49 11.30 12.52
N ARG A 176 -10.71 11.83 12.42
CA ARG A 176 -11.92 11.18 12.94
C ARG A 176 -12.24 9.85 12.24
N GLU A 177 -11.73 9.65 11.03
CA GLU A 177 -11.87 8.40 10.29
C GLU A 177 -10.75 7.41 10.65
N GLY A 178 -9.74 7.83 11.41
CA GLY A 178 -8.62 7.03 11.84
C GLY A 178 -7.44 7.02 10.87
N PHE A 179 -7.37 7.97 9.92
CA PHE A 179 -6.22 8.13 9.05
C PHE A 179 -5.15 9.02 9.67
N LEU A 180 -3.88 8.70 9.43
CA LEU A 180 -2.75 9.46 9.98
C LEU A 180 -2.74 10.90 9.44
N SER A 181 -2.70 11.88 10.33
CA SER A 181 -2.66 13.30 9.98
C SER A 181 -1.28 13.74 9.47
N GLU A 182 -1.17 14.92 8.86
CA GLU A 182 0.14 15.46 8.44
C GLU A 182 1.11 15.64 9.61
N ARG A 183 0.60 16.07 10.77
CA ARG A 183 1.38 16.14 12.02
C ARG A 183 1.86 14.75 12.44
N GLY A 184 0.99 13.74 12.35
CA GLY A 184 1.33 12.34 12.64
C GLY A 184 2.41 11.80 11.71
N PHE A 185 2.39 12.16 10.42
CA PHE A 185 3.51 11.84 9.52
C PHE A 185 4.78 12.54 9.99
N ALA A 186 4.77 13.86 10.21
CA ALA A 186 5.95 14.63 10.56
C ALA A 186 6.67 14.10 11.83
N HIS A 187 5.90 13.67 12.84
CA HIS A 187 6.39 13.23 14.14
C HIS A 187 6.11 11.74 14.42
N PHE A 188 6.26 10.88 13.40
CA PHE A 188 5.90 9.47 13.55
C PHE A 188 6.71 8.71 14.61
N GLU A 189 7.94 9.12 14.93
CA GLU A 189 8.69 8.52 16.05
C GLU A 189 7.93 8.68 17.37
N THR A 190 7.47 9.89 17.67
CA THR A 190 6.68 10.20 18.86
C THR A 190 5.35 9.46 18.86
N VAL A 191 4.69 9.38 17.69
CA VAL A 191 3.46 8.57 17.51
C VAL A 191 3.72 7.13 17.94
N LEU A 192 4.82 6.53 17.47
CA LEU A 192 5.17 5.14 17.76
C LEU A 192 5.56 4.92 19.24
N GLU A 193 6.35 5.83 19.81
CA GLU A 193 6.78 5.79 21.22
C GLU A 193 5.57 5.89 22.16
N GLU A 194 4.70 6.88 21.96
CA GLU A 194 3.48 7.05 22.77
C GLU A 194 2.54 5.85 22.64
N ALA A 195 2.32 5.37 21.42
CA ALA A 195 1.46 4.20 21.18
C ALA A 195 1.97 2.95 21.89
N ARG A 196 3.29 2.69 21.82
CA ARG A 196 3.92 1.55 22.49
C ARG A 196 3.93 1.69 24.02
N GLY A 197 3.92 2.93 24.54
CA GLY A 197 3.70 3.18 25.96
C GLY A 197 2.32 2.75 26.45
N ILE A 198 1.32 2.74 25.58
CA ILE A 198 -0.05 2.26 25.89
C ILE A 198 -0.19 0.77 25.59
N GLN A 199 0.30 0.33 24.43
CA GLN A 199 0.22 -1.05 23.96
C GLN A 199 1.54 -1.47 23.27
N PRO A 200 2.45 -2.14 23.99
CA PRO A 200 3.76 -2.55 23.48
C PRO A 200 3.70 -3.43 22.22
N GLU A 201 2.64 -4.22 22.08
CA GLU A 201 2.41 -5.16 20.97
C GLU A 201 1.77 -4.51 19.73
N LEU A 202 1.73 -3.17 19.65
CA LEU A 202 1.26 -2.44 18.47
C LEU A 202 1.96 -2.97 17.20
N GLN A 203 1.16 -3.35 16.21
CA GLN A 203 1.67 -3.86 14.94
C GLN A 203 1.71 -2.74 13.89
N CYS A 204 2.87 -2.54 13.27
CA CYS A 204 2.99 -1.69 12.09
C CYS A 204 3.24 -2.56 10.86
N HIS A 205 2.34 -2.50 9.88
CA HIS A 205 2.54 -3.22 8.63
C HIS A 205 3.68 -2.58 7.83
N ALA A 206 4.48 -3.40 7.14
CA ALA A 206 5.63 -2.93 6.39
C ALA A 206 5.26 -1.88 5.33
N ASP A 207 4.15 -2.08 4.63
CA ASP A 207 3.65 -1.13 3.62
C ASP A 207 3.20 0.22 4.22
N ALA A 208 2.75 0.22 5.48
CA ALA A 208 2.44 1.47 6.18
C ALA A 208 3.72 2.22 6.53
N LEU A 209 4.75 1.53 7.03
CA LEU A 209 6.05 2.12 7.32
C LEU A 209 6.69 2.71 6.04
N ASP A 210 6.62 1.99 4.92
CA ASP A 210 7.12 2.49 3.63
C ASP A 210 6.41 3.79 3.21
N LEU A 211 5.07 3.82 3.30
CA LEU A 211 4.28 5.01 2.95
C LEU A 211 4.54 6.18 3.91
N ILE A 212 4.73 5.90 5.20
CA ILE A 212 5.11 6.91 6.20
C ILE A 212 6.48 7.49 5.88
N ALA A 213 7.47 6.65 5.60
CA ALA A 213 8.81 7.10 5.25
C ALA A 213 8.77 8.00 4.01
N GLU A 214 8.08 7.59 2.94
CA GLU A 214 7.93 8.38 1.72
C GLU A 214 7.25 9.74 1.99
N ARG A 215 6.17 9.76 2.78
CA ARG A 215 5.48 11.01 3.11
C ARG A 215 6.33 11.92 3.97
N ARG A 216 7.04 11.37 4.97
CA ARG A 216 7.97 12.11 5.83
C ARG A 216 9.08 12.77 5.03
N GLU A 217 9.70 12.02 4.13
CA GLU A 217 10.72 12.57 3.24
C GLU A 217 10.16 13.68 2.33
N SER A 218 8.95 13.50 1.79
CA SER A 218 8.29 14.53 0.99
C SER A 218 8.05 15.81 1.78
N LEU A 219 7.53 15.71 3.01
CA LEU A 219 7.34 16.86 3.90
C LEU A 219 8.67 17.55 4.23
N ARG A 220 9.73 16.77 4.52
CA ARG A 220 11.07 17.29 4.81
C ARG A 220 11.64 18.06 3.61
N ARG A 221 11.54 17.52 2.39
CA ARG A 221 11.99 18.20 1.16
C ARG A 221 11.22 19.49 0.91
N LYS A 222 9.89 19.48 1.07
CA LYS A 222 9.06 20.68 0.90
C LYS A 222 9.39 21.77 1.91
N ALA A 223 9.51 21.41 3.19
CA ALA A 223 9.88 22.36 4.24
C ALA A 223 11.29 22.93 4.02
N LEU A 224 12.24 22.11 3.58
CA LEU A 224 13.58 22.57 3.18
C LEU A 224 13.48 23.61 2.07
N LEU A 225 12.78 23.30 0.97
CA LEU A 225 12.68 24.21 -0.17
C LEU A 225 11.98 25.52 0.19
N GLN A 226 10.91 25.48 0.99
CA GLN A 226 10.24 26.70 1.47
C GLN A 226 11.17 27.60 2.29
N ARG A 227 12.03 27.00 3.13
CA ARG A 227 12.98 27.74 3.97
C ARG A 227 14.17 28.27 3.17
N LEU A 228 14.75 27.44 2.32
CA LEU A 228 16.00 27.73 1.61
C LEU A 228 15.78 28.53 0.32
N LEU A 229 14.67 28.26 -0.37
CA LEU A 229 14.35 28.79 -1.70
C LEU A 229 12.94 29.41 -1.69
N PRO A 230 12.71 30.51 -0.93
CA PRO A 230 11.41 31.16 -0.87
C PRO A 230 10.95 31.71 -2.24
N GLU A 231 11.89 32.11 -3.09
CA GLU A 231 11.67 32.51 -4.49
C GLU A 231 11.55 31.30 -5.44
N GLY A 232 11.50 30.09 -4.90
CA GLY A 232 11.43 28.84 -5.65
C GLY A 232 12.61 28.68 -6.62
N PRO A 233 12.36 28.40 -7.91
CA PRO A 233 13.41 28.12 -8.89
C PRO A 233 14.24 29.35 -9.29
N ASP A 234 13.78 30.57 -8.99
CA ASP A 234 14.49 31.81 -9.35
C ASP A 234 15.50 32.24 -8.27
N SER A 235 15.58 31.51 -7.15
CA SER A 235 16.52 31.77 -6.06
C SER A 235 17.97 31.80 -6.51
N ARG A 236 18.73 32.77 -5.99
CA ARG A 236 20.19 32.90 -6.21
C ARG A 236 21.00 31.74 -5.65
N TYR A 237 20.43 30.93 -4.75
CA TYR A 237 21.09 29.71 -4.26
C TYR A 237 21.59 28.80 -5.39
N PHE A 238 20.87 28.75 -6.51
CA PHE A 238 21.27 27.93 -7.67
C PHE A 238 22.51 28.45 -8.40
N ASP A 239 22.92 29.69 -8.20
CA ASP A 239 24.09 30.27 -8.88
C ASP A 239 25.41 29.68 -8.37
N ASP A 240 25.43 29.25 -7.09
CA ASP A 240 26.59 28.65 -6.41
C ASP A 240 26.40 27.16 -6.10
N LEU A 241 25.32 26.54 -6.60
CA LEU A 241 25.03 25.13 -6.37
C LEU A 241 26.03 24.21 -7.07
N LEU A 242 26.45 24.56 -8.28
CA LEU A 242 27.41 23.81 -9.09
C LEU A 242 28.59 24.72 -9.47
N LYS A 243 29.68 24.12 -9.97
CA LYS A 243 30.85 24.86 -10.50
C LYS A 243 30.51 25.73 -11.73
N VAL A 244 29.32 25.57 -12.30
CA VAL A 244 28.83 26.29 -13.48
C VAL A 244 27.46 26.87 -13.19
N ARG A 245 27.12 27.99 -13.84
CA ARG A 245 25.80 28.60 -13.72
C ARG A 245 24.76 27.82 -14.50
N LEU A 246 23.64 27.51 -13.84
CA LEU A 246 22.47 26.87 -14.44
C LEU A 246 21.64 27.87 -15.24
N PHE A 247 21.11 27.45 -16.40
CA PHE A 247 20.07 28.21 -17.10
C PHE A 247 18.77 28.25 -16.28
N PRO A 248 17.90 29.27 -16.43
CA PRO A 248 16.66 29.38 -15.66
C PRO A 248 15.76 28.13 -15.71
N TYR A 249 15.64 27.48 -16.87
CA TYR A 249 14.85 26.26 -17.00
C TYR A 249 15.50 25.06 -16.29
N GLN A 250 16.85 25.01 -16.20
CA GLN A 250 17.55 23.96 -15.46
C GLN A 250 17.38 24.14 -13.96
N LYS A 251 17.38 25.39 -13.44
CA LYS A 251 17.04 25.68 -12.04
C LYS A 251 15.66 25.15 -11.69
N ARG A 252 14.66 25.36 -12.57
CA ARG A 252 13.32 24.79 -12.43
C ARG A 252 13.33 23.26 -12.39
N GLY A 253 14.08 22.62 -13.28
CA GLY A 253 14.22 21.15 -13.31
C GLY A 253 14.81 20.60 -12.01
N VAL A 254 15.89 21.22 -11.51
CA VAL A 254 16.49 20.88 -10.21
C VAL A 254 15.50 21.06 -9.06
N TRP A 255 14.85 22.23 -8.98
CA TRP A 255 13.87 22.53 -7.94
C TRP A 255 12.70 21.53 -7.95
N PHE A 256 12.17 21.22 -9.15
CA PHE A 256 11.09 20.27 -9.33
C PHE A 256 11.49 18.86 -8.89
N ALA A 257 12.68 18.40 -9.27
CA ALA A 257 13.18 17.08 -8.91
C ALA A 257 13.29 16.91 -7.39
N VAL A 258 13.83 17.91 -6.69
CA VAL A 258 13.90 17.90 -5.22
C VAL A 258 12.52 17.99 -4.59
N HIS A 259 11.63 18.86 -5.11
CA HIS A 259 10.29 19.04 -4.56
C HIS A 259 9.43 17.77 -4.68
N ALA A 260 9.46 17.13 -5.84
CA ALA A 260 8.72 15.91 -6.11
C ALA A 260 9.34 14.68 -5.41
N GLY A 261 10.68 14.62 -5.33
CA GLY A 261 11.42 13.44 -4.87
C GLY A 261 11.49 12.36 -5.95
N ARG A 262 10.39 11.65 -6.19
CA ARG A 262 10.27 10.70 -7.30
C ARG A 262 9.66 11.42 -8.50
N CYS A 263 10.43 11.60 -9.56
CA CYS A 263 9.99 12.35 -10.75
C CYS A 263 10.55 11.78 -12.05
N LEU A 264 9.92 12.15 -13.15
CA LEU A 264 10.43 11.98 -14.50
C LEU A 264 10.83 13.34 -15.06
N LEU A 265 12.11 13.53 -15.36
CA LEU A 265 12.62 14.70 -16.10
C LEU A 265 12.58 14.37 -17.59
N ALA A 266 11.52 14.81 -18.27
CA ALA A 266 11.24 14.48 -19.67
C ALA A 266 11.55 15.63 -20.65
N ASP A 267 12.51 16.51 -20.31
CA ASP A 267 12.96 17.58 -21.20
C ASP A 267 13.54 17.02 -22.52
N GLU A 268 13.52 17.82 -23.58
CA GLU A 268 14.09 17.44 -24.87
C GLU A 268 15.58 17.04 -24.79
N MET A 269 16.03 16.28 -25.78
CA MET A 269 17.43 15.88 -25.89
C MET A 269 18.31 17.13 -26.05
N GLY A 270 19.43 17.18 -25.32
CA GLY A 270 20.34 18.33 -25.35
C GLY A 270 20.07 19.43 -24.32
N LEU A 271 18.91 19.47 -23.64
CA LEU A 271 18.60 20.49 -22.63
C LEU A 271 19.29 20.29 -21.26
N GLY A 272 20.21 19.34 -21.15
CA GLY A 272 20.99 19.16 -19.91
C GLY A 272 20.23 18.49 -18.76
N LYS A 273 19.48 17.41 -19.04
CA LYS A 273 18.88 16.57 -17.98
C LYS A 273 19.93 16.03 -17.00
N THR A 274 21.14 15.73 -17.50
CA THR A 274 22.27 15.27 -16.67
C THR A 274 22.66 16.31 -15.63
N ILE A 275 22.88 17.57 -16.04
CA ILE A 275 23.25 18.64 -15.11
C ILE A 275 22.11 18.96 -14.13
N GLN A 276 20.84 18.83 -14.53
CA GLN A 276 19.71 18.96 -13.60
C GLN A 276 19.70 17.84 -12.55
N ALA A 277 19.94 16.59 -12.95
CA ALA A 277 20.01 15.46 -12.02
C ALA A 277 21.19 15.61 -11.05
N ILE A 278 22.36 16.04 -11.53
CA ILE A 278 23.54 16.34 -10.70
C ILE A 278 23.23 17.49 -9.74
N GLY A 279 22.60 18.56 -10.21
CA GLY A 279 22.17 19.69 -9.37
C GLY A 279 21.21 19.26 -8.27
N ALA A 280 20.24 18.39 -8.57
CA ALA A 280 19.31 17.87 -7.56
C ALA A 280 20.03 17.01 -6.52
N ALA A 281 20.95 16.13 -6.96
CA ALA A 281 21.77 15.32 -6.06
C ALA A 281 22.67 16.20 -5.17
N GLU A 282 23.31 17.22 -5.73
CA GLU A 282 24.18 18.14 -4.99
C GLU A 282 23.40 18.97 -3.96
N LEU A 283 22.20 19.45 -4.32
CA LEU A 283 21.33 20.16 -3.38
C LEU A 283 20.94 19.25 -2.21
N LEU A 284 20.49 18.02 -2.50
CA LEU A 284 20.16 17.04 -1.47
C LEU A 284 21.38 16.68 -0.60
N ARG A 285 22.59 16.62 -1.19
CA ARG A 285 23.83 16.35 -0.47
C ARG A 285 24.15 17.45 0.53
N ARG A 286 24.13 18.70 0.09
CA ARG A 286 24.41 19.88 0.93
C ARG A 286 23.39 20.06 2.04
N GLU A 287 22.11 19.88 1.73
CA GLU A 287 21.02 20.32 2.61
C GLU A 287 20.34 19.20 3.40
N LEU A 288 20.34 17.96 2.88
CA LEU A 288 19.76 16.80 3.56
C LEU A 288 20.79 15.76 3.97
N GLY A 289 22.07 15.97 3.65
CA GLY A 289 23.17 15.12 4.08
C GLY A 289 23.16 13.73 3.44
N ILE A 290 22.58 13.57 2.24
CA ILE A 290 22.69 12.29 1.52
C ILE A 290 24.17 12.01 1.22
N GLN A 291 24.61 10.77 1.45
CA GLN A 291 26.03 10.42 1.36
C GLN A 291 26.39 9.61 0.11
N LYS A 292 25.42 8.90 -0.47
CA LYS A 292 25.62 8.00 -1.60
C LYS A 292 24.52 8.21 -2.62
N VAL A 293 24.92 8.37 -3.87
CA VAL A 293 24.02 8.50 -5.03
C VAL A 293 24.40 7.41 -6.03
N LEU A 294 23.43 6.60 -6.43
CA LEU A 294 23.61 5.58 -7.46
C LEU A 294 22.98 6.08 -8.76
N VAL A 295 23.81 6.19 -9.80
CA VAL A 295 23.35 6.49 -11.17
C VAL A 295 23.35 5.20 -11.96
N VAL A 296 22.20 4.82 -12.51
CA VAL A 296 22.07 3.68 -13.42
C VAL A 296 21.90 4.22 -14.84
N CYS A 297 22.80 3.85 -15.74
CA CYS A 297 22.81 4.32 -17.12
C CYS A 297 23.31 3.22 -18.07
N PRO A 298 23.06 3.34 -19.39
CA PRO A 298 23.68 2.47 -20.40
C PRO A 298 25.21 2.46 -20.28
N THR A 299 25.84 1.33 -20.59
CA THR A 299 27.29 1.15 -20.48
C THR A 299 28.09 2.24 -21.22
N SER A 300 27.62 2.67 -22.38
CA SER A 300 28.25 3.73 -23.19
C SER A 300 28.27 5.12 -22.52
N LEU A 301 27.42 5.36 -21.50
CA LEU A 301 27.29 6.66 -20.84
C LEU A 301 28.02 6.72 -19.48
N LYS A 302 28.54 5.60 -18.96
CA LYS A 302 29.19 5.55 -17.62
C LYS A 302 30.29 6.60 -17.47
N TYR A 303 31.19 6.67 -18.45
CA TYR A 303 32.31 7.61 -18.44
C TYR A 303 31.88 9.06 -18.71
N GLN A 304 30.83 9.27 -19.50
CA GLN A 304 30.26 10.61 -19.68
C GLN A 304 29.71 11.14 -18.35
N TRP A 305 28.96 10.33 -17.60
CA TRP A 305 28.47 10.69 -16.27
C TRP A 305 29.60 11.04 -15.32
N LYS A 306 30.67 10.23 -15.30
CA LYS A 306 31.86 10.52 -14.50
C LYS A 306 32.43 11.91 -14.82
N THR A 307 32.71 12.18 -16.09
CA THR A 307 33.27 13.46 -16.54
C THR A 307 32.35 14.63 -16.19
N GLU A 308 31.04 14.50 -16.37
CA GLU A 308 30.09 15.57 -16.04
C GLU A 308 30.02 15.84 -14.53
N ILE A 309 30.05 14.81 -13.68
CA ILE A 309 30.03 14.99 -12.22
C ILE A 309 31.33 15.67 -11.74
N GLU A 310 32.49 15.22 -12.23
CA GLU A 310 33.80 15.82 -11.90
C GLU A 310 33.91 17.28 -12.39
N LYS A 311 33.30 17.57 -13.55
CA LYS A 311 33.24 18.93 -14.12
C LYS A 311 32.33 19.86 -13.32
N PHE A 312 31.17 19.40 -12.86
CA PHE A 312 30.16 20.26 -12.25
C PHE A 312 30.20 20.29 -10.72
N THR A 313 30.88 19.34 -10.07
CA THR A 313 30.94 19.20 -8.60
C THR A 313 32.33 18.78 -8.12
N ASP A 314 32.57 18.83 -6.81
CA ASP A 314 33.76 18.25 -6.15
C ASP A 314 33.49 16.87 -5.54
N ALA A 315 32.34 16.26 -5.87
CA ALA A 315 31.97 14.97 -5.30
C ALA A 315 32.85 13.84 -5.87
N PRO A 316 33.31 12.89 -5.03
CA PRO A 316 34.03 11.72 -5.52
C PRO A 316 33.11 10.82 -6.35
N VAL A 317 33.63 10.27 -7.45
CA VAL A 317 32.90 9.38 -8.35
C VAL A 317 33.63 8.07 -8.51
N HIS A 318 32.88 6.97 -8.46
CA HIS A 318 33.38 5.63 -8.77
C HIS A 318 32.50 4.98 -9.83
N VAL A 319 33.13 4.50 -10.90
CA VAL A 319 32.45 3.75 -11.96
C VAL A 319 32.54 2.27 -11.64
N VAL A 320 31.39 1.62 -11.51
CA VAL A 320 31.32 0.17 -11.28
C VAL A 320 31.45 -0.57 -12.61
N GLU A 321 32.49 -1.40 -12.71
CA GLU A 321 32.77 -2.28 -13.84
C GLU A 321 32.33 -3.71 -13.55
N GLY A 322 31.94 -4.41 -14.61
CA GLY A 322 31.30 -5.73 -14.58
C GLY A 322 30.51 -5.95 -15.86
#